data_AF-A0A534RYI3-F1
#
_entry.id   AF-A0A534RYI3-F1
#
_cell.length_a   1.000
_cell.length_b   1.000
_cell.length_c   1.000
_cell.angle_alpha   90.00
_cell.angle_beta   90.00
_cell.angle_gamma   90.00
#
_symmetry.space_group_name_H-M   'P 1'
#
loop_
_entity.id
_entity.type
_entity.pdbx_description
1 polymer ?
#
loop_
_entity_poly.entity_id
_entity_poly.type
_entity_poly.pdbx_seq_one_letter_code
_entity_poly.pdbx_strand_id
1 'polypeptide(L)'
;MEGDGSRLEQAAPPWVRALVKPVLLDTGCIVALLDRSERNHRRCADTVADVAGPLVTCEAVIAEACYLLRDLSDATDAVLENVERGVFEIPFRLDRASKAIRALLRRYANVPMDFADACLVQMAD
;
A
#
# COMPACT_ATOMS: atom_id res chain seq x y z
N MET A 1 -26.68 -4.43 -38.66
CA MET A 1 -25.69 -3.35 -38.72
C MET A 1 -24.90 -3.44 -37.44
N GLU A 2 -23.97 -4.39 -37.40
CA GLU A 2 -23.05 -4.64 -36.28
C GLU A 2 -21.71 -3.96 -36.57
N GLY A 3 -21.04 -3.48 -35.53
CA GLY A 3 -19.73 -2.86 -35.63
C GLY A 3 -19.36 -2.06 -34.40
N ASP A 4 -19.10 -2.78 -33.30
CA ASP A 4 -18.31 -2.38 -32.14
C ASP A 4 -17.01 -1.66 -32.55
N GLY A 5 -16.62 -0.64 -31.80
CA GLY A 5 -15.59 0.33 -32.23
C GLY A 5 -15.03 1.18 -31.11
N SER A 6 -14.43 0.52 -30.11
CA SER A 6 -13.35 1.01 -29.24
C SER A 6 -13.70 2.07 -28.19
N ARG A 7 -13.88 1.58 -26.95
CA ARG A 7 -13.48 2.31 -25.73
C ARG A 7 -11.98 2.59 -25.83
N LEU A 8 -11.61 3.87 -25.94
CA LEU A 8 -10.25 4.32 -25.72
C LEU A 8 -9.98 4.31 -24.21
N GLU A 9 -9.60 3.15 -23.69
CA GLU A 9 -8.98 3.04 -22.36
C GLU A 9 -7.48 3.32 -22.53
N GLN A 10 -7.13 4.58 -22.76
CA GLN A 10 -5.74 5.00 -22.73
C GLN A 10 -5.30 5.19 -21.28
N ALA A 11 -4.75 4.12 -20.68
CA ALA A 11 -3.96 4.25 -19.47
C ALA A 11 -2.79 5.22 -19.74
N ALA A 12 -2.55 6.14 -18.81
CA ALA A 12 -1.52 7.16 -18.95
C ALA A 12 -0.15 6.51 -19.28
N PRO A 13 0.65 7.12 -20.19
CA PRO A 13 1.96 6.59 -20.56
C PRO A 13 2.86 6.32 -19.35
N PRO A 14 3.75 5.30 -19.37
CA PRO A 14 4.61 4.94 -18.24
C PRO A 14 5.42 6.10 -17.65
N TRP A 15 5.81 7.07 -18.49
CA TRP A 15 6.56 8.26 -18.06
C TRP A 15 5.70 9.26 -17.26
N VAL A 16 4.38 9.28 -17.47
CA VAL A 16 3.44 10.08 -16.66
C VAL A 16 3.34 9.51 -15.25
N ARG A 17 3.29 8.18 -15.10
CA ARG A 17 3.36 7.52 -13.79
C ARG A 17 4.70 7.76 -13.10
N ALA A 18 5.80 7.84 -13.87
CA ALA A 18 7.13 8.12 -13.33
C ALA A 18 7.34 9.57 -12.86
N LEU A 19 6.47 10.52 -13.24
CA LEU A 19 6.55 11.94 -12.87
C LEU A 19 5.87 12.26 -11.53
N VAL A 20 4.99 11.38 -11.05
CA VAL A 20 4.25 11.59 -9.80
C VAL A 20 4.95 10.82 -8.67
N LYS A 21 5.21 11.49 -7.55
CA LYS A 21 5.86 10.85 -6.40
C LYS A 21 4.96 9.73 -5.85
N PRO A 22 5.48 8.50 -5.69
CA PRO A 22 4.76 7.44 -4.98
C PRO A 22 4.41 7.88 -3.55
N VAL A 23 3.29 7.37 -3.06
CA VAL A 23 2.86 7.57 -1.67
C VAL A 23 2.97 6.24 -0.94
N LEU A 24 3.70 6.24 0.18
CA LEU A 24 3.80 5.06 1.02
C LEU A 24 2.46 4.78 1.70
N LEU A 25 1.96 3.55 1.55
CA LEU A 25 0.74 3.09 2.18
C LEU A 25 1.09 2.21 3.39
N ASP A 26 0.67 2.68 4.56
CA ASP A 26 0.87 2.03 5.86
C ASP A 26 -0.27 1.06 6.21
N THR A 27 0.01 0.10 7.11
CA THR A 27 -0.95 -0.86 7.64
C THR A 27 -2.19 -0.16 8.20
N GLY A 28 -2.01 0.88 9.03
CA GLY A 28 -3.12 1.59 9.64
C GLY A 28 -4.02 2.26 8.61
N CYS A 29 -3.46 2.72 7.48
CA CYS A 29 -4.25 3.25 6.38
C CYS A 29 -5.05 2.17 5.66
N ILE A 30 -4.46 0.99 5.41
CA ILE A 30 -5.18 -0.14 4.79
C ILE A 30 -6.35 -0.57 5.68
N VAL A 31 -6.09 -0.73 6.98
CA VAL A 31 -7.13 -1.07 7.96
C VAL A 31 -8.24 -0.03 7.96
N ALA A 32 -7.89 1.27 8.03
CA ALA A 32 -8.88 2.34 8.00
C ALA A 32 -9.69 2.39 6.69
N LEU A 33 -9.09 2.06 5.54
CA LEU A 33 -9.82 2.03 4.26
C LEU A 33 -10.83 0.88 4.20
N LEU A 34 -10.51 -0.28 4.76
CA LEU A 34 -11.32 -1.50 4.61
C LEU A 34 -12.31 -1.73 5.76
N ASP A 35 -11.96 -1.34 6.99
CA ASP A 35 -12.87 -1.36 8.12
C ASP A 35 -13.65 -0.04 8.22
N ARG A 36 -14.91 -0.06 7.80
CA ARG A 36 -15.81 1.11 7.85
C ARG A 36 -16.10 1.59 9.27
N SER A 37 -15.85 0.77 10.28
CA SER A 37 -16.03 1.13 11.68
C SER A 37 -14.79 1.78 12.30
N GLU A 38 -13.65 1.74 11.61
CA GLU A 38 -12.41 2.36 12.07
C GLU A 38 -12.59 3.89 12.16
N ARG A 39 -12.12 4.48 13.27
CA ARG A 39 -12.40 5.88 13.63
C ARG A 39 -11.91 6.90 12.58
N ASN A 40 -10.88 6.56 11.82
CA ASN A 40 -10.27 7.37 10.77
C ASN A 40 -10.73 6.96 9.37
N HIS A 41 -11.64 5.98 9.21
CA HIS A 41 -12.07 5.46 7.91
C HIS A 41 -12.36 6.57 6.89
N ARG A 42 -13.26 7.51 7.26
CA ARG A 42 -13.63 8.62 6.39
C ARG A 42 -12.45 9.52 6.03
N ARG A 43 -11.61 9.86 7.02
CA ARG A 43 -10.43 10.70 6.81
C ARG A 43 -9.43 10.02 5.87
N CYS A 44 -9.18 8.73 6.05
CA CYS A 44 -8.29 7.95 5.19
C CYS A 44 -8.87 7.82 3.78
N ALA A 45 -10.15 7.50 3.64
CA ALA A 45 -10.82 7.42 2.33
C ALA A 45 -10.75 8.74 1.56
N ASP A 46 -11.10 9.86 2.20
CA ASP A 46 -11.04 11.19 1.59
C ASP A 46 -9.58 11.54 1.19
N THR A 47 -8.60 11.27 2.07
CA THR A 47 -7.19 11.56 1.78
C THR A 47 -6.67 10.73 0.61
N VAL A 48 -6.99 9.44 0.57
CA VAL A 48 -6.51 8.52 -0.47
C VAL A 48 -7.17 8.82 -1.82
N ALA A 49 -8.43 9.26 -1.84
CA ALA A 49 -9.10 9.69 -3.06
C ALA A 49 -8.42 10.91 -3.73
N ASP A 50 -7.77 11.77 -2.94
CA ASP A 50 -7.04 12.95 -3.42
C ASP A 50 -5.57 12.65 -3.79
N VAL A 51 -5.07 11.43 -3.55
CA VAL A 51 -3.69 11.05 -3.91
C VAL A 51 -3.58 10.80 -5.41
N ALA A 52 -2.74 11.59 -6.08
CA ALA A 52 -2.47 11.44 -7.52
C ALA A 52 -1.37 10.42 -7.85
N GLY A 53 -0.54 10.04 -6.87
CA GLY A 53 0.58 9.11 -7.05
C GLY A 53 0.19 7.65 -6.83
N PRO A 54 1.00 6.69 -7.31
CA PRO A 54 0.78 5.28 -7.00
C PRO A 54 0.93 5.05 -5.49
N LEU A 55 0.05 4.22 -4.93
CA LEU A 55 0.15 3.76 -3.54
C LEU A 55 1.10 2.57 -3.50
N VAL A 56 2.26 2.75 -2.87
CA VAL A 56 3.29 1.72 -2.77
C VAL A 56 3.44 1.25 -1.32
N THR A 57 3.68 -0.04 -1.13
CA THR A 57 3.87 -0.65 0.18
C THR A 57 4.80 -1.88 0.11
N CYS A 58 4.88 -2.65 1.19
CA CYS A 58 5.67 -3.87 1.28
C CYS A 58 4.84 -5.08 1.77
N GLU A 59 5.35 -6.29 1.55
CA GLU A 59 4.67 -7.53 1.96
C GLU A 59 4.44 -7.59 3.48
N ALA A 60 5.31 -6.97 4.28
CA ALA A 60 5.16 -6.92 5.74
C ALA A 60 3.90 -6.14 6.16
N VAL A 61 3.64 -4.99 5.52
CA VAL A 61 2.42 -4.19 5.72
C VAL A 61 1.18 -4.95 5.28
N ILE A 62 1.23 -5.63 4.13
CA ILE A 62 0.12 -6.47 3.66
C ILE A 62 -0.19 -7.59 4.66
N ALA A 63 0.85 -8.29 5.13
CA ALA A 63 0.69 -9.37 6.10
C ALA A 63 0.08 -8.87 7.42
N GLU A 64 0.53 -7.72 7.90
CA GLU A 64 0.00 -7.10 9.11
C GLU A 64 -1.45 -6.64 8.93
N ALA A 65 -1.80 -6.03 7.80
CA ALA A 65 -3.17 -5.60 7.49
C ALA A 65 -4.13 -6.79 7.46
N CYS A 66 -3.75 -7.88 6.77
CA CYS A 66 -4.52 -9.13 6.76
C CYS A 66 -4.68 -9.71 8.18
N TYR A 67 -3.63 -9.64 9.01
CA TYR A 67 -3.72 -10.06 10.39
C TYR A 67 -4.71 -9.19 11.17
N LEU A 68 -4.61 -7.86 11.12
CA LEU A 68 -5.48 -6.96 11.87
C LEU A 68 -6.94 -7.02 11.42
N LEU A 69 -7.19 -7.30 10.14
CA LEU A 69 -8.53 -7.40 9.55
C LEU A 69 -9.13 -8.81 9.60
N ARG A 70 -8.44 -9.80 10.17
CA ARG A 70 -8.82 -11.23 10.13
C ARG A 70 -10.22 -11.55 10.69
N ASP A 71 -10.75 -10.69 11.56
CA ASP A 71 -12.07 -10.87 12.18
C ASP A 71 -13.20 -10.18 11.37
N LEU A 72 -12.86 -9.40 10.34
CA LEU A 72 -13.81 -8.80 9.41
C LEU A 72 -13.97 -9.70 8.18
N SER A 73 -15.21 -10.10 7.89
CA SER A 73 -15.53 -10.92 6.72
C SER A 73 -15.05 -10.23 5.44
N ASP A 74 -14.42 -11.02 4.56
CA ASP A 74 -13.94 -10.61 3.24
C ASP A 74 -12.83 -9.53 3.22
N ALA A 75 -12.36 -9.07 4.38
CA ALA A 75 -11.38 -7.98 4.42
C ALA A 75 -10.00 -8.41 3.92
N THR A 76 -9.55 -9.63 4.27
CA THR A 76 -8.32 -10.21 3.71
C THR A 76 -8.40 -10.39 2.20
N ASP A 77 -9.56 -10.82 1.69
CA ASP A 77 -9.79 -10.95 0.25
C ASP A 77 -9.70 -9.58 -0.43
N ALA A 78 -10.33 -8.55 0.15
CA ALA A 78 -10.25 -7.18 -0.33
C ALA A 78 -8.82 -6.61 -0.32
N VAL A 79 -7.98 -6.93 0.68
CA VAL A 79 -6.55 -6.55 0.67
C VAL A 79 -5.86 -7.14 -0.56
N LEU A 80 -6.04 -8.44 -0.80
CA LEU A 80 -5.40 -9.15 -1.91
C LEU A 80 -5.95 -8.71 -3.28
N GLU A 81 -7.24 -8.43 -3.39
CA GLU A 81 -7.87 -7.89 -4.60
C GLU A 81 -7.25 -6.53 -4.98
N ASN A 82 -6.98 -5.65 -4.00
CA ASN A 82 -6.31 -4.38 -4.25
C ASN A 82 -4.87 -4.55 -4.73
N VAL A 83 -4.16 -5.58 -4.25
CA VAL A 83 -2.82 -5.94 -4.76
C VAL A 83 -2.92 -6.49 -6.18
N GLU A 84 -3.84 -7.41 -6.45
CA GLU A 84 -4.07 -8.00 -7.78
C GLU A 84 -4.40 -6.93 -8.83
N ARG A 85 -5.24 -5.97 -8.46
CA ARG A 85 -5.65 -4.84 -9.33
C ARG A 85 -4.57 -3.78 -9.49
N GLY A 86 -3.44 -3.89 -8.78
CA GLY A 86 -2.36 -2.92 -8.79
C GLY A 86 -2.72 -1.59 -8.13
N VAL A 87 -3.74 -1.55 -7.28
CA VAL A 87 -4.06 -0.39 -6.44
C VAL A 87 -3.02 -0.27 -5.32
N PHE A 88 -2.64 -1.39 -4.72
CA PHE A 88 -1.53 -1.48 -3.77
C PHE A 88 -0.31 -2.09 -4.48
N GLU A 89 0.64 -1.25 -4.88
CA GLU A 89 1.86 -1.70 -5.54
C GLU A 89 2.91 -2.14 -4.50
N ILE A 90 3.60 -3.27 -4.74
CA ILE A 90 4.61 -3.81 -3.82
C ILE A 90 5.97 -3.86 -4.53
N PRO A 91 6.66 -2.71 -4.73
CA PRO A 91 7.97 -2.68 -5.37
C PRO A 91 9.11 -3.13 -4.43
N PHE A 92 8.82 -3.36 -3.14
CA PHE A 92 9.82 -3.64 -2.12
C PHE A 92 10.54 -4.97 -2.34
N ARG A 93 11.83 -5.01 -2.01
CA ARG A 93 12.69 -6.19 -2.18
C ARG A 93 13.52 -6.41 -0.93
N LEU A 94 13.01 -7.25 -0.02
CA LEU A 94 13.63 -7.53 1.26
C LEU A 94 15.06 -8.06 1.11
N ASP A 95 15.32 -8.90 0.10
CA ASP A 95 16.66 -9.42 -0.19
C ASP A 95 17.69 -8.30 -0.42
N ARG A 96 17.26 -7.19 -1.04
CA ARG A 96 18.09 -6.00 -1.31
C ARG A 96 18.16 -5.05 -0.13
N ALA A 97 17.09 -4.95 0.65
CA ALA A 97 16.95 -4.01 1.76
C ALA A 97 17.43 -4.55 3.12
N SER A 98 17.57 -5.86 3.27
CA SER A 98 17.76 -6.56 4.56
C SER A 98 18.85 -5.98 5.46
N LYS A 99 20.00 -5.55 4.90
CA LYS A 99 21.09 -4.94 5.66
C LYS A 99 20.66 -3.63 6.33
N ALA A 100 19.92 -2.80 5.61
CA ALA A 100 19.48 -1.51 6.09
C ALA A 100 18.30 -1.64 7.06
N ILE A 101 17.35 -2.54 6.77
CA ILE A 101 16.28 -2.94 7.71
C ILE A 101 16.86 -3.40 9.05
N ARG A 102 17.86 -4.29 9.02
CA ARG A 102 18.54 -4.75 10.24
C ARG A 102 19.22 -3.61 11.00
N ALA A 103 19.72 -2.60 10.30
CA ALA A 103 20.32 -1.42 10.93
C ALA A 103 19.27 -0.52 11.58
N LEU A 104 18.13 -0.29 10.91
CA LEU A 104 16.99 0.47 11.43
C LEU A 104 16.45 -0.17 12.70
N LEU A 105 16.15 -1.47 12.67
CA LEU A 105 15.65 -2.21 13.83
C LEU A 105 16.60 -2.15 15.03
N ARG A 106 17.92 -2.19 14.79
CA ARG A 106 18.91 -2.03 15.87
C ARG A 106 18.97 -0.61 16.40
N ARG A 107 18.89 0.40 15.51
CA ARG A 107 18.95 1.82 15.86
C ARG A 107 17.74 2.24 16.69
N TYR A 108 16.56 1.74 16.33
CA TYR A 108 15.30 2.10 16.95
C TYR A 108 14.80 1.06 17.96
N ALA A 109 15.65 0.13 18.42
CA ALA A 109 15.26 -0.93 19.36
C ALA A 109 14.66 -0.43 20.70
N ASN A 110 14.91 0.83 21.07
CA ASN A 110 14.38 1.45 22.30
C ASN A 110 13.02 2.17 22.09
N VAL A 111 12.48 2.12 20.87
CA VAL A 111 11.18 2.69 20.47
C VAL A 111 10.40 1.54 19.82
N PRO A 112 9.06 1.48 19.88
CA PRO A 112 8.30 0.40 19.27
C PRO A 112 8.25 0.53 17.73
N MET A 113 9.40 0.43 17.05
CA MET A 113 9.46 0.24 15.61
C MET A 113 9.31 -1.25 15.32
N ASP A 114 8.29 -1.62 14.56
CA ASP A 114 8.14 -2.98 14.09
C ASP A 114 8.84 -3.22 12.74
N PHE A 115 8.66 -4.43 12.20
CA PHE A 115 9.29 -4.82 10.94
C PHE A 115 8.66 -4.12 9.72
N ALA A 116 7.34 -3.87 9.74
CA ALA A 116 6.64 -3.18 8.67
C ALA A 116 7.06 -1.70 8.62
N ASP A 117 7.14 -1.04 9.77
CA ASP A 117 7.66 0.31 9.94
C ASP A 117 9.07 0.44 9.35
N ALA A 118 9.97 -0.48 9.71
CA ALA A 118 11.34 -0.46 9.22
C ALA A 118 11.39 -0.61 7.68
N CYS A 119 10.49 -1.41 7.10
CA CYS A 119 10.36 -1.55 5.64
C CYS A 119 9.88 -0.25 5.00
N LEU A 120 8.85 0.41 5.55
CA LEU A 120 8.36 1.69 5.05
C LEU A 120 9.41 2.81 5.16
N VAL A 121 10.14 2.88 6.27
CA VAL A 121 11.26 3.84 6.42
C VAL A 121 12.31 3.61 5.34
N GLN A 122 12.68 2.36 5.07
CA GLN A 122 13.63 2.05 4.01
C GLN A 122 13.10 2.34 2.59
N MET A 123 11.79 2.31 2.38
CA MET A 123 11.17 2.70 1.11
C MET A 123 11.11 4.22 0.92
N ALA A 124 11.18 4.99 2.02
CA ALA A 124 11.17 6.45 1.99
C ALA A 124 12.54 7.08 1.65
N ASP A 125 13.63 6.33 1.85
CA ASP A 125 15.02 6.73 1.58
C ASP A 125 15.34 6.75 0.07
#